data_AF-A0A7J5EUN9-F1
#
_entry.id   AF-A0A7J5EUN9-F1
#
_cell.length_a   1.000
_cell.length_b   1.000
_cell.length_c   1.000
_cell.angle_alpha   90.00
_cell.angle_beta   90.00
_cell.angle_gamma   90.00
#
_symmetry.space_group_name_H-M   'P 1'
#
loop_
_entity.id
_entity.type
_entity.pdbx_description
1 polymer ?
#
loop_
_entity_poly.entity_id
_entity_poly.type
_entity_poly.pdbx_seq_one_letter_code
_entity_poly.pdbx_strand_id
1 'polypeptide(L)'
;MTPAQRKSATNGIWLCQNHAKQIDDDPVQFTVEKLEHAKAEHEARIAAELRAGRRSLTATDEDILAALETVIDRPALYEPFAYCRNAYFGKAVSDVIEALNTGIHRLRDGTEIKRIPSRHQLKTKRNRDVLEGIVEMLGEARGLHASLVADGLIADGCGCTKTPDACAPLDDVRAKILAAFRSLRPTFARTVGRAGDPETRA
;
A
#
# COMPACT_ATOMS: atom_id res chain seq x y z
N MET A 1 -28.59 -34.84 6.84
CA MET A 1 -28.37 -34.21 5.51
C MET A 1 -28.51 -35.22 4.39
N THR A 2 -29.25 -34.86 3.34
CA THR A 2 -29.35 -35.65 2.10
C THR A 2 -28.07 -35.52 1.24
N PRO A 3 -27.85 -36.43 0.27
CA PRO A 3 -26.72 -36.31 -0.67
C PRO A 3 -26.74 -34.99 -1.47
N ALA A 4 -27.92 -34.48 -1.83
CA ALA A 4 -28.07 -33.20 -2.51
C ALA A 4 -27.67 -32.03 -1.60
N GLN A 5 -28.10 -32.05 -0.33
CA GLN A 5 -27.71 -31.04 0.65
C GLN A 5 -26.19 -31.03 0.91
N ARG A 6 -25.54 -32.20 0.92
CA ARG A 6 -24.07 -32.32 1.08
C ARG A 6 -23.27 -31.71 -0.07
N LYS A 7 -23.84 -31.70 -1.27
CA LYS A 7 -23.19 -31.13 -2.46
C LYS A 7 -23.51 -29.65 -2.68
N SER A 8 -24.42 -29.07 -1.89
CA SER A 8 -24.81 -27.67 -2.06
C SER A 8 -23.68 -26.73 -1.67
N ALA A 9 -23.40 -25.74 -2.51
CA ALA A 9 -22.46 -24.67 -2.20
C ALA A 9 -22.87 -23.89 -0.93
N THR A 10 -24.17 -23.83 -0.61
CA THR A 10 -24.66 -23.17 0.61
C THR A 10 -24.23 -23.88 1.89
N ASN A 11 -23.87 -25.16 1.80
CA ASN A 11 -23.37 -25.99 2.90
C ASN A 11 -21.83 -26.12 2.89
N GLY A 12 -21.15 -25.52 1.90
CA GLY A 12 -19.70 -25.54 1.82
C GLY A 12 -19.06 -24.44 2.67
N ILE A 13 -17.93 -24.76 3.31
CA ILE A 13 -17.00 -23.77 3.88
C ILE A 13 -15.70 -23.89 3.10
N TRP A 14 -15.28 -22.81 2.44
CA TRP A 14 -14.05 -22.80 1.67
C TRP A 14 -12.88 -22.35 2.55
N LEU A 15 -11.88 -23.21 2.69
CA LEU A 15 -10.74 -23.01 3.59
C LEU A 15 -9.43 -23.30 2.85
N CYS A 16 -8.33 -22.72 3.33
CA CYS A 16 -7.01 -23.16 2.88
C CYS A 16 -6.70 -24.54 3.48
N GLN A 17 -5.73 -25.23 2.87
CA GLN A 17 -5.32 -26.57 3.28
C GLN A 17 -4.96 -26.67 4.78
N ASN A 18 -4.35 -25.63 5.35
CA ASN A 18 -3.95 -25.61 6.75
C ASN A 18 -5.15 -25.56 7.71
N HIS A 19 -6.13 -24.69 7.45
CA HIS A 19 -7.31 -24.55 8.32
C HIS A 19 -8.30 -25.71 8.15
N ALA A 20 -8.38 -26.29 6.95
CA ALA A 20 -9.12 -27.53 6.76
C ALA A 20 -8.55 -28.65 7.65
N LYS A 21 -7.22 -28.83 7.64
CA LYS A 21 -6.56 -29.82 8.49
C LYS A 21 -6.77 -29.57 10.00
N GLN A 22 -6.68 -28.33 10.45
CA GLN A 22 -6.91 -27.99 11.87
C GLN A 22 -8.32 -28.35 12.35
N ILE A 23 -9.32 -28.13 11.50
CA ILE A 23 -10.71 -28.48 11.81
C ILE A 23 -10.88 -30.00 11.87
N ASP A 24 -10.29 -30.72 10.92
CA ASP A 24 -10.35 -32.19 10.90
C ASP A 24 -9.64 -32.81 12.13
N ASP A 25 -8.54 -32.19 12.59
CA ASP A 25 -7.74 -32.70 13.70
C ASP A 25 -8.36 -32.41 15.09
N ASP A 26 -9.20 -31.38 15.26
CA ASP A 26 -9.78 -30.98 16.56
C ASP A 26 -11.31 -30.66 16.49
N PRO A 27 -12.16 -31.69 16.40
CA PRO A 27 -13.61 -31.51 16.33
C PRO A 27 -14.24 -30.99 17.63
N VAL A 28 -13.50 -31.02 18.76
CA VAL A 28 -13.98 -30.48 20.04
C VAL A 28 -13.86 -28.95 20.05
N GLN A 29 -12.77 -28.43 19.50
CA GLN A 29 -12.59 -26.98 19.34
C GLN A 29 -13.44 -26.41 18.21
N PHE A 30 -13.51 -27.11 17.07
CA PHE A 30 -14.22 -26.69 15.86
C PHE A 30 -15.59 -27.39 15.74
N THR A 31 -16.49 -27.11 16.68
CA THR A 31 -17.85 -27.68 16.63
C THR A 31 -18.62 -27.17 15.42
N VAL A 32 -19.65 -27.94 15.01
CA VAL A 32 -20.53 -27.57 13.89
C VAL A 32 -21.11 -26.16 14.10
N GLU A 33 -21.60 -25.85 15.31
CA GLU A 33 -22.20 -24.54 15.59
C GLU A 33 -21.20 -23.39 15.44
N LYS A 34 -19.94 -23.59 15.87
CA LYS A 34 -18.88 -22.59 15.72
C LYS A 34 -18.53 -22.36 14.25
N LEU A 35 -18.45 -23.42 13.45
CA LEU A 35 -18.15 -23.33 12.03
C LEU A 35 -19.28 -22.64 11.24
N GLU A 36 -20.54 -22.93 11.58
CA GLU A 36 -21.70 -22.25 11.01
C GLU A 36 -21.72 -20.76 11.37
N HIS A 37 -21.41 -20.41 12.63
CA HIS A 37 -21.30 -19.03 13.07
C HIS A 37 -20.18 -18.29 12.32
N ALA A 38 -18.98 -18.87 12.27
CA ALA A 38 -17.83 -18.29 11.56
C ALA A 38 -18.12 -18.09 10.06
N LYS A 39 -18.83 -19.04 9.43
CA LYS A 39 -19.30 -18.90 8.04
C LYS A 39 -20.24 -17.70 7.91
N ALA A 40 -21.26 -17.60 8.77
CA ALA A 40 -22.26 -16.53 8.71
C ALA A 40 -21.63 -15.15 8.93
N GLU A 41 -20.73 -15.01 9.91
CA GLU A 41 -19.99 -13.77 10.16
C GLU A 41 -19.11 -13.37 8.97
N HIS A 42 -18.40 -14.34 8.39
CA HIS A 42 -17.58 -14.10 7.21
C HIS A 42 -18.43 -13.64 6.02
N GLU A 43 -19.52 -14.33 5.72
CA GLU A 43 -20.43 -13.97 4.64
C GLU A 43 -21.06 -12.58 4.86
N ALA A 44 -21.45 -12.27 6.11
CA ALA A 44 -21.97 -10.95 6.47
C ALA A 44 -20.91 -9.85 6.28
N ARG A 45 -19.66 -10.09 6.69
CA ARG A 45 -18.54 -9.17 6.49
C ARG A 45 -18.26 -8.95 5.01
N ILE A 46 -18.15 -10.02 4.22
CA ILE A 46 -17.95 -9.92 2.76
C ILE A 46 -19.12 -9.19 2.11
N ALA A 47 -20.36 -9.45 2.53
CA ALA A 47 -21.52 -8.75 1.99
C ALA A 47 -21.53 -7.27 2.39
N ALA A 48 -21.06 -6.91 3.59
CA ALA A 48 -20.85 -5.53 4.00
C ALA A 48 -19.73 -4.85 3.20
N GLU A 49 -18.61 -5.54 2.99
CA GLU A 49 -17.49 -5.08 2.15
C GLU A 49 -17.91 -4.90 0.69
N LEU A 50 -18.71 -5.80 0.12
CA LEU A 50 -19.25 -5.68 -1.23
C LEU A 50 -20.25 -4.53 -1.33
N ARG A 51 -21.06 -4.26 -0.30
CA ARG A 51 -21.97 -3.11 -0.24
C ARG A 51 -21.19 -1.80 -0.10
N ALA A 52 -20.16 -1.77 0.75
CA ALA A 52 -19.27 -0.63 0.90
C ALA A 52 -18.46 -0.39 -0.40
N GLY A 53 -17.97 -1.45 -1.02
CA GLY A 53 -17.28 -1.48 -2.32
C GLY A 53 -18.20 -1.18 -3.50
N ARG A 54 -19.53 -1.23 -3.34
CA ARG A 54 -20.49 -0.75 -4.36
C ARG A 54 -20.43 0.77 -4.54
N ARG A 55 -19.79 1.52 -3.61
CA ARG A 55 -19.37 2.92 -3.84
C ARG A 55 -18.22 3.04 -4.86
N SER A 56 -17.50 1.95 -5.16
CA SER A 56 -16.34 1.93 -6.05
C SER A 56 -16.71 1.83 -7.54
N LEU A 57 -17.85 1.25 -7.91
CA LEU A 57 -18.27 1.13 -9.32
C LEU A 57 -18.60 2.49 -9.97
N THR A 58 -18.84 3.53 -9.16
CA THR A 58 -19.09 4.91 -9.60
C THR A 58 -17.95 5.87 -9.26
N ALA A 59 -16.84 5.39 -8.69
CA ALA A 59 -15.75 6.25 -8.27
C ALA A 59 -15.23 7.08 -9.47
N THR A 60 -15.19 8.38 -9.28
CA THR A 60 -14.56 9.30 -10.24
C THR A 60 -13.04 9.17 -10.12
N ASP A 61 -12.31 9.65 -11.13
CA ASP A 61 -10.85 9.72 -11.01
C ASP A 61 -10.44 10.54 -9.78
N GLU A 62 -11.22 11.57 -9.41
CA GLU A 62 -10.95 12.37 -8.21
C GLU A 62 -11.07 11.55 -6.93
N ASP A 63 -12.10 10.70 -6.82
CA ASP A 63 -12.26 9.80 -5.66
C ASP A 63 -11.09 8.81 -5.55
N ILE A 64 -10.65 8.28 -6.70
CA ILE A 64 -9.51 7.38 -6.78
C ILE A 64 -8.23 8.11 -6.35
N LEU A 65 -7.96 9.28 -6.94
CA LEU A 65 -6.78 10.08 -6.62
C LEU A 65 -6.76 10.49 -5.14
N ALA A 66 -7.92 10.83 -4.56
CA ALA A 66 -8.04 11.13 -3.14
C ALA A 66 -7.68 9.92 -2.25
N ALA A 67 -8.05 8.71 -2.66
CA ALA A 67 -7.63 7.50 -1.96
C ALA A 67 -6.13 7.22 -2.11
N LEU A 68 -5.58 7.43 -3.31
CA LEU A 68 -4.15 7.24 -3.60
C LEU A 68 -3.26 8.25 -2.86
N GLU A 69 -3.76 9.45 -2.57
CA GLU A 69 -3.05 10.45 -1.78
C GLU A 69 -2.59 9.90 -0.42
N THR A 70 -3.40 9.04 0.22
CA THR A 70 -3.03 8.44 1.51
C THR A 70 -1.81 7.51 1.45
N VAL A 71 -1.42 7.08 0.24
CA VAL A 71 -0.21 6.28 0.02
C VAL A 71 0.98 7.16 -0.32
N ILE A 72 0.74 8.25 -1.06
CA ILE A 72 1.76 9.23 -1.46
C ILE A 72 2.14 10.17 -0.30
N ASP A 73 1.20 10.47 0.61
CA ASP A 73 1.45 11.20 1.85
C ASP A 73 2.21 10.33 2.87
N ARG A 74 3.44 9.96 2.51
CA ARG A 74 4.30 9.09 3.30
C ARG A 74 5.60 9.84 3.60
N PRO A 75 6.06 9.88 4.87
CA PRO A 75 7.29 10.55 5.28
C PRO A 75 8.52 10.25 4.39
N ALA A 76 8.63 8.99 3.94
CA ALA A 76 9.66 8.56 3.01
C ALA A 76 9.72 9.37 1.71
N LEU A 77 8.65 10.04 1.28
CA LEU A 77 8.60 10.82 0.04
C LEU A 77 8.82 12.32 0.23
N TYR A 78 8.58 12.89 1.42
CA TYR A 78 8.69 14.34 1.63
C TYR A 78 9.63 14.78 2.76
N GLU A 79 9.99 13.95 3.75
CA GLU A 79 10.93 14.37 4.79
C GLU A 79 12.36 14.51 4.24
N PRO A 80 13.18 15.47 4.72
CA PRO A 80 14.56 15.59 4.26
C PRO A 80 15.32 14.26 4.39
N PHE A 81 15.93 13.78 3.31
CA PHE A 81 16.56 12.45 3.33
C PHE A 81 17.75 12.40 4.30
N ALA A 82 18.51 13.50 4.39
CA ALA A 82 19.67 13.62 5.28
C ALA A 82 19.34 13.45 6.78
N TYR A 83 18.08 13.67 7.18
CA TYR A 83 17.61 13.48 8.55
C TYR A 83 16.72 12.25 8.71
N CYS A 84 16.65 11.39 7.69
CA CYS A 84 15.70 10.31 7.67
C CYS A 84 16.06 9.28 8.75
N ARG A 85 15.25 9.22 9.80
CA ARG A 85 15.26 8.18 10.84
C ARG A 85 14.63 6.88 10.36
N ASN A 86 14.25 6.80 9.08
CA ASN A 86 13.54 5.66 8.54
C ASN A 86 14.50 4.56 8.07
N ALA A 87 14.76 3.65 9.01
CA ALA A 87 14.85 2.19 8.86
C ALA A 87 14.83 1.54 7.45
N TYR A 88 13.90 2.01 6.61
CA TYR A 88 13.25 1.19 5.60
C TYR A 88 12.80 1.99 4.37
N PHE A 89 13.58 2.96 3.89
CA PHE A 89 13.19 3.75 2.70
C PHE A 89 12.84 2.86 1.50
N GLY A 90 13.73 1.93 1.11
CA GLY A 90 13.49 1.05 -0.03
C GLY A 90 12.22 0.20 0.10
N LYS A 91 11.93 -0.28 1.32
CA LYS A 91 10.68 -0.99 1.62
C LYS A 91 9.48 -0.05 1.57
N ALA A 92 9.57 1.15 2.14
CA ALA A 92 8.49 2.14 2.11
C ALA A 92 8.12 2.53 0.68
N VAL A 93 9.09 2.71 -0.21
CA VAL A 93 8.84 2.95 -1.64
C VAL A 93 8.21 1.71 -2.32
N SER A 94 8.68 0.51 -1.99
CA SER A 94 8.10 -0.74 -2.52
C SER A 94 6.65 -0.92 -2.10
N ASP A 95 6.31 -0.64 -0.84
CA ASP A 95 4.94 -0.69 -0.33
C ASP A 95 4.03 0.32 -1.07
N VAL A 96 4.54 1.51 -1.42
CA VAL A 96 3.80 2.51 -2.22
C VAL A 96 3.52 1.97 -3.61
N ILE A 97 4.53 1.41 -4.30
CA ILE A 97 4.37 0.82 -5.63
C ILE A 97 3.35 -0.33 -5.61
N GLU A 98 3.43 -1.21 -4.61
CA GLU A 98 2.46 -2.31 -4.43
C GLU A 98 1.04 -1.76 -4.27
N ALA A 99 0.85 -0.79 -3.37
CA ALA A 99 -0.46 -0.19 -3.13
C ALA A 99 -1.03 0.52 -4.37
N LEU A 100 -0.20 1.23 -5.15
CA LEU A 100 -0.63 1.88 -6.39
C LEU A 100 -1.07 0.85 -7.46
N ASN A 101 -0.32 -0.24 -7.63
CA ASN A 101 -0.61 -1.25 -8.65
C ASN A 101 -1.75 -2.20 -8.25
N THR A 102 -1.76 -2.66 -6.99
CA THR A 102 -2.66 -3.73 -6.54
C THR A 102 -3.85 -3.21 -5.73
N GLY A 103 -3.76 -2.00 -5.17
CA GLY A 103 -4.74 -1.48 -4.22
C GLY A 103 -4.59 -2.03 -2.79
N ILE A 104 -3.59 -2.88 -2.53
CA ILE A 104 -3.36 -3.44 -1.18
C ILE A 104 -2.43 -2.52 -0.40
N HIS A 105 -2.92 -1.96 0.72
CA HIS A 105 -2.11 -1.12 1.60
C HIS A 105 -1.78 -1.89 2.89
N ARG A 106 -0.49 -2.16 3.14
CA ARG A 106 -0.01 -2.98 4.26
C ARG A 106 0.81 -2.19 5.28
N LEU A 107 0.82 -2.67 6.52
CA LEU A 107 1.80 -2.30 7.55
C LEU A 107 3.16 -2.93 7.24
N ARG A 108 4.18 -2.50 8.00
CA ARG A 108 5.56 -2.99 7.86
C ARG A 108 5.68 -4.51 8.06
N ASP A 109 4.84 -5.09 8.91
CA ASP A 109 4.77 -6.52 9.25
C ASP A 109 3.97 -7.37 8.23
N GLY A 110 3.43 -6.74 7.18
CA GLY A 110 2.63 -7.41 6.15
C GLY A 110 1.12 -7.43 6.44
N THR A 111 0.69 -6.93 7.60
CA THR A 111 -0.73 -6.83 7.95
C THR A 111 -1.46 -5.90 6.96
N GLU A 112 -2.51 -6.40 6.31
CA GLU A 112 -3.35 -5.60 5.41
C GLU A 112 -4.14 -4.56 6.24
N ILE A 113 -3.90 -3.27 5.98
CA ILE A 113 -4.58 -2.17 6.68
C ILE A 113 -5.91 -1.87 6.01
N LYS A 114 -5.87 -1.73 4.68
CA LYS A 114 -7.03 -1.35 3.87
C LYS A 114 -6.80 -1.69 2.41
N ARG A 115 -7.90 -1.89 1.69
CA ARG A 115 -7.90 -1.83 0.22
C ARG A 115 -8.27 -0.44 -0.25
N ILE A 116 -7.50 0.07 -1.19
CA ILE A 116 -7.77 1.30 -1.92
C ILE A 116 -7.95 0.97 -3.41
N PRO A 117 -8.54 1.87 -4.20
CA PRO A 117 -8.54 1.73 -5.65
C PRO A 117 -7.11 1.66 -6.19
N SER A 118 -6.88 0.81 -7.20
CA SER A 118 -5.58 0.75 -7.90
C SER A 118 -5.52 1.75 -9.05
N ARG A 119 -4.30 2.07 -9.51
CA ARG A 119 -4.08 2.95 -10.68
C ARG A 119 -4.81 2.46 -11.93
N HIS A 120 -5.05 1.16 -12.05
CA HIS A 120 -5.74 0.55 -13.18
C HIS A 120 -7.24 0.89 -13.22
N GLN A 121 -7.80 1.41 -12.12
CA GLN A 121 -9.20 1.84 -12.04
C GLN A 121 -9.40 3.29 -12.54
N LEU A 122 -8.32 4.02 -12.81
CA LEU A 122 -8.38 5.37 -13.39
C LEU A 122 -8.94 5.34 -14.81
N LYS A 123 -9.95 6.19 -15.06
CA LYS A 123 -10.69 6.27 -16.32
C LYS A 123 -9.99 7.16 -17.35
N THR A 124 -9.36 8.24 -16.93
CA THR A 124 -8.73 9.20 -17.84
C THR A 124 -7.33 8.74 -18.25
N LYS A 125 -7.04 8.76 -19.56
CA LYS A 125 -5.72 8.39 -20.09
C LYS A 125 -4.60 9.25 -19.48
N ARG A 126 -4.77 10.57 -19.44
CA ARG A 126 -3.83 11.50 -18.79
C ARG A 126 -3.48 11.08 -17.36
N ASN A 127 -4.49 10.74 -16.56
CA ASN A 127 -4.26 10.37 -15.16
C ASN A 127 -3.51 9.03 -15.04
N ARG A 128 -3.84 8.06 -15.91
CA ARG A 128 -3.10 6.79 -15.98
C ARG A 128 -1.64 7.01 -16.38
N ASP A 129 -1.39 7.79 -17.43
CA ASP A 129 -0.03 8.07 -17.93
C ASP A 129 0.82 8.75 -16.85
N VAL A 130 0.26 9.73 -16.12
CA VAL A 130 0.97 10.41 -15.04
C VAL A 130 1.21 9.47 -13.85
N LEU A 131 0.23 8.64 -13.45
CA LEU A 131 0.43 7.65 -12.38
C LEU A 131 1.46 6.59 -12.75
N GLU A 132 1.52 6.20 -14.02
CA GLU A 132 2.54 5.31 -14.57
C GLU A 132 3.94 5.92 -14.43
N GLY A 133 4.11 7.18 -14.86
CA GLY A 133 5.37 7.90 -14.66
C GLY A 133 5.75 8.05 -13.17
N ILE A 134 4.77 8.21 -12.28
CA ILE A 134 5.02 8.21 -10.83
C ILE A 134 5.55 6.84 -10.35
N VAL A 135 4.97 5.74 -10.81
CA VAL A 135 5.44 4.39 -10.47
C VAL A 135 6.86 4.14 -10.99
N GLU A 136 7.18 4.62 -12.19
CA GLU A 136 8.54 4.55 -12.75
C GLU A 136 9.54 5.35 -11.92
N MET A 137 9.22 6.61 -11.57
CA MET A 137 10.07 7.44 -10.70
C MET A 137 10.25 6.84 -9.30
N LEU A 138 9.24 6.19 -8.74
CA LEU A 138 9.37 5.44 -7.48
C LEU A 138 10.35 4.28 -7.64
N GLY A 139 10.31 3.57 -8.78
CA GLY A 139 11.29 2.55 -9.13
C GLY A 139 12.71 3.10 -9.22
N GLU A 140 12.89 4.25 -9.87
CA GLU A 140 14.16 4.97 -9.96
C GLU A 140 14.69 5.37 -8.57
N ALA A 141 13.86 5.99 -7.74
CA ALA A 141 14.23 6.38 -6.37
C ALA A 141 14.71 5.17 -5.55
N ARG A 142 14.03 4.03 -5.67
CA ARG A 142 14.45 2.78 -5.01
C ARG A 142 15.78 2.26 -5.56
N GLY A 143 16.00 2.32 -6.87
CA GLY A 143 17.24 1.92 -7.52
C GLY A 143 18.43 2.78 -7.10
N LEU A 144 18.26 4.11 -7.10
CA LEU A 144 19.26 5.07 -6.62
C LEU A 144 19.63 4.79 -5.16
N HIS A 145 18.63 4.61 -4.29
CA HIS A 145 18.88 4.25 -2.89
C HIS A 145 19.70 2.96 -2.76
N ALA A 146 19.35 1.91 -3.51
CA ALA A 146 20.07 0.64 -3.46
C ALA A 146 21.54 0.80 -3.91
N SER A 147 21.81 1.60 -4.95
CA SER A 147 23.18 1.91 -5.37
C SER A 147 23.95 2.63 -4.28
N LEU A 148 23.38 3.69 -3.69
CA LEU A 148 24.03 4.46 -2.63
C LEU A 148 24.37 3.59 -1.39
N VAL A 149 23.52 2.61 -1.05
CA VAL A 149 23.80 1.63 0.01
C VAL A 149 24.94 0.69 -0.40
N ALA A 150 24.91 0.16 -1.62
CA ALA A 150 25.94 -0.75 -2.13
C ALA A 150 27.32 -0.08 -2.20
N ASP A 151 27.35 1.20 -2.56
CA ASP A 151 28.56 2.02 -2.64
C ASP A 151 29.03 2.51 -1.25
N GLY A 152 28.28 2.21 -0.18
CA GLY A 152 28.62 2.59 1.19
C GLY A 152 28.52 4.09 1.49
N LEU A 153 27.86 4.86 0.62
CA LEU A 153 27.64 6.30 0.75
C LEU A 153 26.55 6.61 1.78
N ILE A 154 25.57 5.71 1.91
CA ILE A 154 24.53 5.75 2.94
C ILE A 154 24.47 4.41 3.67
N ALA A 155 24.06 4.43 4.94
CA ALA A 155 23.88 3.20 5.70
C ALA A 155 22.56 2.51 5.33
N ASP A 156 22.55 1.18 5.33
CA ASP A 156 21.31 0.41 5.19
C ASP A 156 20.39 0.74 6.38
N GLY A 157 19.31 1.47 6.10
CA GLY A 157 18.32 1.88 7.08
C GLY A 157 18.55 3.20 7.84
N CYS A 158 19.63 3.96 7.57
CA CYS A 158 19.77 5.34 8.08
C CYS A 158 19.93 6.25 6.87
N GLY A 159 19.05 7.27 6.71
CA GLY A 159 19.29 8.37 5.78
C GLY A 159 20.44 9.29 6.21
N CYS A 160 21.15 8.90 7.26
CA CYS A 160 22.33 9.52 7.82
C CYS A 160 23.48 9.37 6.82
N THR A 161 23.58 10.34 5.92
CA THR A 161 24.66 10.39 4.94
C THR A 161 25.98 10.70 5.63
N LYS A 162 27.05 10.05 5.21
CA LYS A 162 28.41 10.58 5.45
C LYS A 162 28.66 11.84 4.60
N THR A 163 27.99 11.92 3.46
CA THR A 163 28.09 13.00 2.46
C THR A 163 26.69 13.47 2.05
N PRO A 164 26.19 14.61 2.58
CA PRO A 164 24.84 15.13 2.28
C PRO A 164 24.55 15.26 0.78
N ASP A 165 25.56 15.57 -0.02
CA ASP A 165 25.44 15.73 -1.48
C ASP A 165 25.09 14.41 -2.20
N ALA A 166 25.43 13.25 -1.63
CA ALA A 166 25.15 11.95 -2.25
C ALA A 166 23.65 11.65 -2.34
N CYS A 167 22.81 12.32 -1.53
CA CYS A 167 21.36 12.13 -1.54
C CYS A 167 20.60 13.15 -2.37
N ALA A 168 21.26 14.19 -2.90
CA ALA A 168 20.60 15.19 -3.73
C ALA A 168 19.86 14.58 -4.94
N PRO A 169 20.43 13.61 -5.68
CA PRO A 169 19.70 12.96 -6.78
C PRO A 169 18.43 12.23 -6.31
N LEU A 170 18.45 11.66 -5.10
CA LEU A 170 17.29 10.97 -4.53
C LEU A 170 16.18 11.96 -4.17
N ASP A 171 16.55 13.10 -3.56
CA ASP A 171 15.62 14.18 -3.26
C ASP A 171 15.04 14.84 -4.52
N ASP A 172 15.82 14.95 -5.59
CA ASP A 172 15.34 15.43 -6.90
C ASP A 172 14.25 14.53 -7.48
N VAL A 173 14.44 13.20 -7.45
CA VAL A 173 13.42 12.25 -7.91
C VAL A 173 12.17 12.32 -7.04
N ARG A 174 12.33 12.39 -5.72
CA ARG A 174 11.21 12.58 -4.77
C ARG A 174 10.44 13.86 -5.04
N ALA A 175 11.14 14.97 -5.34
CA ALA A 175 10.50 16.24 -5.68
C ALA A 175 9.69 16.14 -6.98
N LYS A 176 10.22 15.45 -8.00
CA LYS A 176 9.50 15.17 -9.26
C LYS A 176 8.25 14.32 -9.03
N ILE A 177 8.32 13.28 -8.18
CA ILE A 177 7.17 12.45 -7.80
C ILE A 177 6.06 13.31 -7.19
N LEU A 178 6.38 14.10 -6.17
CA LEU A 178 5.38 14.95 -5.50
C LEU A 178 4.81 16.00 -6.46
N ALA A 179 5.64 16.60 -7.34
CA ALA A 179 5.19 17.55 -8.34
C ALA A 179 4.25 16.91 -9.38
N ALA A 180 4.56 15.72 -9.86
CA ALA A 180 3.71 14.97 -10.77
C ALA A 180 2.35 14.64 -10.13
N PHE A 181 2.35 14.22 -8.86
CA PHE A 181 1.10 13.95 -8.14
C PHE A 181 0.28 15.23 -7.93
N ARG A 182 0.91 16.37 -7.62
CA ARG A 182 0.23 17.69 -7.55
C ARG A 182 -0.41 18.10 -8.87
N SER A 183 0.16 17.70 -10.01
CA SER A 183 -0.44 17.98 -11.33
C SER A 183 -1.77 17.24 -11.54
N LEU A 184 -2.03 16.19 -10.76
CA LEU A 184 -3.28 15.44 -10.73
C LEU A 184 -4.21 15.92 -9.62
N ARG A 185 -3.66 16.22 -8.43
CA ARG A 185 -4.38 16.80 -7.29
C ARG A 185 -3.70 18.10 -6.81
N PRO A 186 -4.14 19.27 -7.30
CA PRO A 186 -3.58 20.55 -6.88
C PRO A 186 -3.73 20.85 -5.38
N THR A 187 -4.67 20.19 -4.70
CA THR A 187 -4.88 20.30 -3.24
C THR A 187 -3.83 19.57 -2.41
N PHE A 188 -3.01 18.71 -3.02
CA PHE A 188 -1.95 17.99 -2.33
C PHE A 188 -0.78 18.93 -1.98
N ALA A 189 -0.52 19.12 -0.69
CA ALA A 189 0.37 20.17 -0.19
C ALA A 189 1.83 19.74 0.06
N ARG A 190 2.16 18.44 -0.03
CA ARG A 190 3.51 17.97 0.34
C ARG A 190 4.57 18.37 -0.68
N THR A 191 5.72 18.81 -0.19
CA THR A 191 6.95 19.08 -0.94
C THR A 191 8.12 18.41 -0.22
N VAL A 192 9.21 18.12 -0.92
CA VAL A 192 10.41 17.59 -0.26
C VAL A 192 10.97 18.69 0.65
N GLY A 193 11.00 18.43 1.95
CA GLY A 193 11.57 19.32 2.94
C GLY A 193 13.08 19.48 2.71
N ARG A 194 13.58 20.70 2.89
CA ARG A 194 15.02 20.99 2.78
C ARG A 194 15.70 20.83 4.13
N ALA A 195 16.97 20.48 4.11
CA ALA A 195 17.76 20.45 5.33
C ALA A 195 17.88 21.88 5.90
N GLY A 196 17.19 22.16 7.02
CA GLY A 196 17.18 23.47 7.67
C GLY A 196 15.81 24.16 7.79
N ASP A 197 14.74 23.56 7.27
CA ASP A 197 13.40 24.13 7.42
C ASP A 197 12.92 24.08 8.90
N PRO A 198 12.31 25.16 9.43
CA PRO A 198 11.96 25.29 10.85
C PRO A 198 10.93 24.25 11.34
N GLU A 199 10.16 23.63 10.43
CA GLU A 199 9.21 22.57 10.76
C GLU A 199 9.86 21.21 11.06
N THR A 200 11.16 21.04 10.78
CA THR A 200 11.89 19.79 11.04
C THR A 200 12.33 19.60 12.50
N ARG A 201 11.92 20.50 13.40
CA ARG A 201 12.40 20.62 14.78
C ARG A 201 11.38 20.21 15.87
N ALA A 202 10.31 19.52 15.50
CA ALA A 202 9.33 18.95 16.42
C ALA A 202 9.51 17.43 16.58
#